data_AF-A0A1V2LY90-F1
#
_entry.id   AF-A0A1V2LY90-F1
#
_cell.length_a   1.000
_cell.length_b   1.000
_cell.length_c   1.000
_cell.angle_alpha   90.00
_cell.angle_beta   90.00
_cell.angle_gamma   90.00
#
_symmetry.space_group_name_H-M   'P 1'
#
loop_
_entity.id
_entity.type
_entity.pdbx_description
1 polymer ?
#
loop_
_entity_poly.entity_id
_entity_poly.type
_entity_poly.pdbx_seq_one_letter_code
_entity_poly.pdbx_strand_id
1 'polypeptide(L)'
;MDVKENQSMETIFSEFPNSENYIGCVIPIVAGGQRLGTFLIYKEKVDGNYDVSDLILAEYGATIMAVELLTSLHEEKEEEERKLQIVKSAINTLSYSELEAIFHVFDKLEGKEGLLIASKIADKVGITRSVIVNALRKFESAGVIESRSLGMKGTYIKVLNDSLISELESLRK
;
A
#
# COMPACT_ATOMS: atom_id res chain seq x y z
N MET A 1 -12.60 26.48 -8.85
CA MET A 1 -11.81 25.77 -7.81
C MET A 1 -11.64 26.81 -6.72
N ASP A 2 -12.73 27.09 -6.01
CA ASP A 2 -12.84 28.39 -5.34
C ASP A 2 -12.86 28.17 -3.84
N VAL A 3 -12.15 29.05 -3.12
CA VAL A 3 -12.21 29.12 -1.67
C VAL A 3 -13.62 29.51 -1.26
N LYS A 4 -14.21 28.76 -0.33
CA LYS A 4 -15.51 29.10 0.26
C LYS A 4 -15.29 29.51 1.70
N GLU A 5 -15.32 30.81 1.95
CA GLU A 5 -15.21 31.37 3.28
C GLU A 5 -16.57 31.44 4.00
N ASN A 6 -16.51 31.52 5.33
CA ASN A 6 -17.64 31.80 6.21
C ASN A 6 -18.88 30.92 5.95
N GLN A 7 -18.66 29.67 5.55
CA GLN A 7 -19.73 28.71 5.32
C GLN A 7 -20.31 28.25 6.65
N SER A 8 -21.64 28.24 6.77
CA SER A 8 -22.30 27.66 7.94
C SER A 8 -21.98 26.18 8.00
N MET A 9 -21.47 25.70 9.13
CA MET A 9 -21.12 24.29 9.28
C MET A 9 -22.34 23.38 9.28
N GLU A 10 -23.52 23.89 9.64
CA GLU A 10 -24.80 23.18 9.48
C GLU A 10 -25.07 22.77 8.02
N THR A 11 -24.69 23.61 7.05
CA THR A 11 -24.89 23.31 5.63
C THR A 11 -23.96 22.20 5.12
N ILE A 12 -22.80 22.03 5.77
CA ILE A 12 -21.77 21.05 5.39
C ILE A 12 -21.93 19.75 6.21
N PHE A 13 -22.33 19.87 7.48
CA PHE A 13 -22.39 18.81 8.49
C PHE A 13 -23.74 18.81 9.22
N SER A 14 -24.83 18.70 8.47
CA SER A 14 -26.21 18.81 8.97
C SER A 14 -26.61 17.74 9.98
N GLU A 15 -25.89 16.62 10.03
CA GLU A 15 -26.17 15.49 10.92
C GLU A 15 -25.58 15.68 12.33
N PHE A 16 -24.76 16.72 12.55
CA PHE A 16 -24.03 16.91 13.80
C PHE A 16 -24.70 17.97 14.68
N PRO A 17 -25.05 17.63 15.94
CA PRO A 17 -25.59 18.61 16.89
C PRO A 17 -24.56 19.71 17.16
N ASN A 18 -25.02 20.96 17.26
CA ASN A 18 -24.24 22.19 17.44
C ASN A 18 -23.44 22.68 16.22
N SER A 19 -23.57 22.06 15.04
CA SER A 19 -22.93 22.55 13.80
C SER A 19 -23.35 23.98 13.43
N GLU A 20 -24.55 24.40 13.82
CA GLU A 20 -25.07 25.76 13.65
C GLU A 20 -24.22 26.84 14.33
N ASN A 21 -23.45 26.50 15.37
CA ASN A 21 -22.64 27.46 16.12
C ASN A 21 -21.29 27.74 15.45
N TYR A 22 -20.93 26.99 14.41
CA TYR A 22 -19.64 27.09 13.75
C TYR A 22 -19.75 27.69 12.35
N ILE A 23 -18.72 28.43 11.97
CA ILE A 23 -18.44 28.81 10.59
C ILE A 23 -17.11 28.17 10.19
N GLY A 24 -16.91 28.01 8.89
CA GLY A 24 -15.59 27.61 8.41
C GLY A 24 -15.26 28.06 7.03
N CYS A 25 -13.99 27.85 6.71
CA CYS A 25 -13.40 28.13 5.43
C CYS A 25 -12.98 26.82 4.79
N VAL A 26 -13.43 26.61 3.56
CA VAL A 26 -13.13 25.43 2.74
C VAL A 26 -12.19 25.87 1.63
N ILE A 27 -10.95 25.41 1.70
CA ILE A 27 -9.89 25.79 0.78
C ILE A 27 -9.46 24.56 -0.01
N PRO A 28 -9.48 24.58 -1.34
CA PRO A 28 -8.99 23.45 -2.13
C PRO A 28 -7.47 23.34 -2.01
N ILE A 29 -6.96 22.12 -1.82
CA ILE A 29 -5.53 21.84 -1.90
C ILE A 29 -5.23 21.44 -3.34
N VAL A 30 -4.42 22.24 -4.05
CA VAL A 30 -4.15 22.10 -5.48
C VAL A 30 -2.66 22.18 -5.75
N ALA A 31 -2.14 21.29 -6.59
CA ALA A 31 -0.78 21.37 -7.13
C ALA A 31 -0.75 20.89 -8.59
N GLY A 32 0.09 21.51 -9.42
CA GLY A 32 0.26 21.08 -10.83
C GLY A 32 -1.04 21.09 -11.67
N GLY A 33 -2.02 21.92 -11.29
CA GLY A 33 -3.34 21.95 -11.93
C GLY A 33 -4.30 20.83 -11.51
N GLN A 34 -3.90 19.96 -10.57
CA GLN A 34 -4.72 18.88 -10.03
C GLN A 34 -5.15 19.18 -8.60
N ARG A 35 -6.40 18.84 -8.26
CA ARG A 35 -6.90 18.92 -6.89
C ARG A 35 -6.45 17.70 -6.10
N LEU A 36 -5.66 17.92 -5.06
CA LEU A 36 -5.14 16.90 -4.17
C LEU A 36 -6.07 16.65 -2.98
N GLY A 37 -6.82 17.67 -2.55
CA GLY A 37 -7.66 17.54 -1.38
C GLY A 37 -8.45 18.80 -1.03
N THR A 38 -8.84 18.87 0.24
CA THR A 38 -9.58 20.01 0.82
C THR A 38 -9.05 20.29 2.21
N PHE A 39 -8.66 21.53 2.45
CA PHE A 39 -8.38 22.05 3.77
C PHE A 39 -9.64 22.69 4.34
N LEU A 40 -10.09 22.17 5.48
CA LEU A 40 -11.24 22.70 6.20
C LEU A 40 -10.76 23.26 7.53
N ILE A 41 -11.02 24.54 7.76
CA ILE A 41 -10.87 25.18 9.07
C ILE A 41 -12.23 25.66 9.55
N TYR A 42 -12.46 25.59 10.86
CA TYR A 42 -13.71 26.05 11.47
C TYR A 42 -13.43 26.76 12.81
N LYS A 43 -14.31 27.70 13.17
CA LYS A 43 -14.32 28.41 14.46
C LYS A 43 -15.74 28.73 14.90
N GLU A 44 -15.93 29.05 16.17
CA GLU A 44 -17.25 29.44 16.67
C GLU A 44 -17.65 30.79 16.11
N LYS A 45 -18.94 30.97 15.83
CA LYS A 45 -19.50 32.25 15.33
C LYS A 45 -19.22 33.41 16.28
N VAL A 46 -19.04 33.12 17.58
CA VAL A 46 -18.74 34.12 18.62
C VAL A 46 -17.36 34.76 18.40
N ASP A 47 -16.43 34.04 17.76
CA ASP A 47 -15.06 34.51 17.46
C ASP A 47 -15.00 35.39 16.18
N GLY A 48 -16.16 35.77 15.65
CA GLY A 48 -16.29 36.59 14.44
C GLY A 48 -16.01 35.83 13.14
N ASN A 49 -16.09 36.55 12.01
CA ASN A 49 -15.88 35.97 10.68
C ASN A 49 -14.39 35.78 10.36
N TYR A 50 -14.08 34.97 9.36
CA TYR A 50 -12.75 34.94 8.74
C TYR A 50 -12.52 36.23 7.97
N ASP A 51 -11.35 36.83 8.18
CA ASP A 51 -10.91 38.02 7.44
C ASP A 51 -9.87 37.66 6.35
N VAL A 52 -9.42 38.67 5.60
CA VAL A 52 -8.45 38.48 4.52
C VAL A 52 -7.11 37.91 5.03
N SER A 53 -6.69 38.27 6.24
CA SER A 53 -5.45 37.77 6.84
C SER A 53 -5.55 36.27 7.13
N ASP A 54 -6.70 35.84 7.66
CA ASP A 54 -6.98 34.42 7.90
C ASP A 54 -6.95 33.63 6.59
N LEU A 55 -7.54 34.17 5.52
CA LEU A 55 -7.56 33.53 4.20
C LEU A 55 -6.15 33.40 3.60
N ILE A 56 -5.34 34.45 3.68
CA ILE A 56 -3.94 34.41 3.20
C ILE A 56 -3.16 33.31 3.92
N LEU A 57 -3.30 33.21 5.24
CA LEU A 57 -2.64 32.16 6.02
C LEU A 57 -3.15 30.77 5.65
N ALA A 58 -4.46 30.65 5.44
CA ALA A 58 -5.07 29.37 5.14
C ALA A 58 -4.74 28.88 3.71
N GLU A 59 -4.65 29.78 2.73
CA GLU A 59 -4.17 29.47 1.37
C GLU A 59 -2.68 29.13 1.35
N TYR A 60 -1.87 29.86 2.10
CA TYR A 60 -0.45 29.54 2.25
C TYR A 60 -0.26 28.16 2.91
N GLY A 61 -1.04 27.88 3.95
CA GLY A 61 -1.10 26.57 4.58
C GLY A 61 -1.54 25.47 3.61
N ALA A 62 -2.59 25.72 2.80
CA ALA A 62 -3.03 24.77 1.77
C ALA A 62 -1.94 24.50 0.73
N THR A 63 -1.14 25.50 0.37
CA THR A 63 0.00 25.34 -0.56
C THR A 63 1.09 24.47 0.04
N ILE A 64 1.46 24.69 1.31
CA ILE A 64 2.44 23.84 2.01
C ILE A 64 1.94 22.41 2.11
N MET A 65 0.68 22.21 2.50
CA MET A 65 0.08 20.87 2.53
C MET A 65 0.05 20.20 1.16
N ALA A 66 -0.12 20.97 0.07
CA ALA A 66 -0.05 20.42 -1.27
C ALA A 66 1.32 19.80 -1.58
N VAL A 67 2.41 20.47 -1.16
CA VAL A 67 3.77 19.94 -1.30
C VAL A 67 3.93 18.66 -0.48
N GLU A 68 3.50 18.67 0.78
CA GLU A 68 3.63 17.51 1.67
C GLU A 68 2.82 16.31 1.18
N LEU A 69 1.59 16.52 0.71
CA LEU A 69 0.77 15.46 0.12
C LEU A 69 1.42 14.85 -1.11
N LEU A 70 2.02 15.67 -1.98
CA LEU A 70 2.75 15.15 -3.15
C LEU A 70 3.97 14.33 -2.73
N THR A 71 4.73 14.80 -1.74
CA THR A 71 5.87 14.07 -1.20
C THR A 71 5.43 12.72 -0.64
N SER A 72 4.39 12.70 0.20
CA SER A 72 3.88 11.46 0.80
C SER A 72 3.36 10.48 -0.26
N LEU A 73 2.64 10.95 -1.28
CA LEU A 73 2.20 10.11 -2.40
C LEU A 73 3.38 9.56 -3.20
N HIS A 74 4.44 10.36 -3.36
CA HIS A 74 5.65 9.92 -4.06
C HIS A 74 6.38 8.83 -3.26
N GLU A 75 6.57 9.02 -1.95
CA GLU A 75 7.22 8.05 -1.07
C GLU A 75 6.44 6.73 -1.02
N GLU A 76 5.11 6.77 -0.89
CA GLU A 76 4.27 5.58 -0.92
C GLU A 76 4.45 4.80 -2.23
N LYS A 77 4.42 5.52 -3.37
CA LYS A 77 4.63 4.93 -4.68
C LYS A 77 6.04 4.35 -4.84
N GLU A 78 7.08 5.05 -4.40
CA GLU A 78 8.45 4.55 -4.43
C GLU A 78 8.60 3.29 -3.57
N GLU A 79 7.94 3.23 -2.41
CA GLU A 79 7.94 2.04 -1.55
C GLU A 79 7.25 0.86 -2.24
N GLU A 80 6.09 1.08 -2.86
CA GLU A 80 5.38 0.06 -3.65
C GLU A 80 6.22 -0.44 -4.84
N GLU A 81 6.82 0.48 -5.61
CA GLU A 81 7.70 0.13 -6.72
C GLU A 81 8.90 -0.66 -6.23
N ARG A 82 9.52 -0.26 -5.11
CA ARG A 82 10.64 -0.99 -4.51
C ARG A 82 10.23 -2.40 -4.08
N LYS A 83 9.08 -2.57 -3.42
CA LYS A 83 8.53 -3.89 -3.04
C LYS A 83 8.38 -4.77 -4.27
N LEU A 84 7.80 -4.23 -5.35
CA LEU A 84 7.62 -4.97 -6.60
C LEU A 84 8.96 -5.32 -7.27
N GLN A 85 9.93 -4.41 -7.29
CA GLN A 85 11.25 -4.65 -7.90
C GLN A 85 12.03 -5.76 -7.19
N ILE A 86 11.93 -5.86 -5.86
CA ILE A 86 12.55 -6.95 -5.10
C ILE A 86 11.94 -8.30 -5.52
N VAL A 87 10.61 -8.37 -5.63
CA VAL A 87 9.90 -9.58 -6.10
C VAL A 87 10.33 -9.95 -7.51
N LYS A 88 10.30 -9.01 -8.45
CA LYS A 88 10.71 -9.24 -9.84
C LYS A 88 12.16 -9.72 -9.94
N SER A 89 13.05 -9.11 -9.17
CA SER A 89 14.46 -9.52 -9.11
C SER A 89 14.60 -10.95 -8.61
N ALA A 90 13.87 -11.32 -7.54
CA ALA A 90 13.88 -12.67 -7.00
C ALA A 90 13.36 -13.70 -8.02
N ILE A 91 12.26 -13.39 -8.72
CA ILE A 91 11.71 -14.24 -9.79
C ILE A 91 12.73 -14.43 -10.92
N ASN A 92 13.40 -13.36 -11.34
CA ASN A 92 14.41 -13.42 -12.41
C ASN A 92 15.64 -14.26 -12.04
N THR A 93 15.87 -14.56 -10.76
CA THR A 93 16.95 -15.49 -10.35
C THR A 93 16.56 -16.96 -10.49
N LEU A 94 15.29 -17.28 -10.71
CA LEU A 94 14.80 -18.64 -10.86
C LEU A 94 15.05 -19.16 -12.28
N SER A 95 15.45 -20.41 -12.37
CA SER A 95 15.36 -21.19 -13.61
C SER A 95 13.90 -21.53 -13.92
N TYR A 96 13.62 -21.93 -15.17
CA TYR A 96 12.28 -22.32 -15.60
C TYR A 96 11.64 -23.37 -14.67
N SER A 97 12.37 -24.45 -14.35
CA SER A 97 11.86 -25.51 -13.46
C SER A 97 11.69 -25.03 -12.01
N GLU A 98 12.48 -24.07 -11.55
CA GLU A 98 12.30 -23.46 -10.22
C GLU A 98 11.07 -22.56 -10.18
N LEU A 99 10.80 -21.78 -11.24
CA LEU A 99 9.62 -20.95 -11.34
C LEU A 99 8.34 -21.79 -11.38
N GLU A 100 8.33 -22.85 -12.20
CA GLU A 100 7.22 -23.82 -12.26
C GLU A 100 6.97 -24.49 -10.90
N ALA A 101 8.04 -24.88 -10.21
CA ALA A 101 7.96 -25.41 -8.85
C ALA A 101 7.30 -24.42 -7.88
N ILE A 102 7.67 -23.13 -7.96
CA ILE A 102 7.14 -22.07 -7.10
C ILE A 102 5.64 -21.85 -7.34
N PHE A 103 5.14 -21.87 -8.58
CA PHE A 103 3.70 -21.79 -8.84
C PHE A 103 2.93 -22.87 -8.08
N HIS A 104 3.41 -24.11 -8.13
CA HIS A 104 2.77 -25.23 -7.41
C HIS A 104 2.90 -25.16 -5.89
N VAL A 105 3.97 -24.54 -5.38
CA VAL A 105 4.15 -24.26 -3.95
C VAL A 105 3.09 -23.26 -3.48
N PHE A 106 2.96 -22.13 -4.18
CA PHE A 106 2.05 -21.05 -3.77
C PHE A 106 0.57 -21.36 -4.07
N ASP A 107 0.26 -22.17 -5.08
CA ASP A 107 -1.10 -22.70 -5.31
C ASP A 107 -1.63 -23.53 -4.13
N LYS A 108 -0.73 -24.12 -3.33
CA LYS A 108 -1.08 -24.91 -2.14
C LYS A 108 -0.99 -24.11 -0.84
N LEU A 109 -0.50 -22.88 -0.89
CA LEU A 109 -0.43 -22.03 0.29
C LEU A 109 -1.78 -21.35 0.47
N GLU A 110 -2.47 -21.64 1.58
CA GLU A 110 -3.73 -20.97 1.91
C GLU A 110 -3.44 -19.60 2.54
N GLY A 111 -3.29 -18.57 1.71
CA GLY A 111 -3.03 -17.19 2.15
C GLY A 111 -1.54 -16.82 2.17
N LYS A 112 -1.12 -16.03 3.17
CA LYS A 112 0.26 -15.49 3.25
C LYS A 112 1.24 -16.39 4.02
N GLU A 113 0.77 -17.46 4.65
CA GLU A 113 1.62 -18.36 5.43
C GLU A 113 1.07 -19.78 5.46
N GLY A 114 1.94 -20.77 5.66
CA GLY A 114 1.50 -22.17 5.70
C GLY A 114 2.62 -23.18 5.76
N LEU A 115 2.23 -24.45 5.93
CA LEU A 115 3.15 -25.58 6.03
C LEU A 115 3.23 -26.32 4.69
N LEU A 116 4.45 -26.50 4.20
CA LEU A 116 4.73 -27.12 2.91
C LEU A 116 5.57 -28.40 3.06
N ILE A 117 5.14 -29.47 2.40
CA ILE A 117 5.91 -30.70 2.29
C ILE A 117 6.47 -30.80 0.86
N ALA A 118 7.74 -30.42 0.69
CA ALA A 118 8.38 -30.33 -0.63
C ALA A 118 8.38 -31.67 -1.39
N SER A 119 8.52 -32.81 -0.71
CA SER A 119 8.44 -34.13 -1.38
C SER A 119 7.08 -34.38 -2.02
N LYS A 120 5.97 -34.04 -1.35
CA LYS A 120 4.61 -34.20 -1.91
C LYS A 120 4.35 -33.33 -3.14
N ILE A 121 5.07 -32.23 -3.30
CA ILE A 121 4.95 -31.35 -4.46
C ILE A 121 5.84 -31.88 -5.59
N ALA A 122 7.09 -32.25 -5.27
CA ALA A 122 8.03 -32.88 -6.18
C ALA A 122 7.40 -34.09 -6.89
N ASP A 123 6.79 -35.01 -6.12
CA ASP A 123 6.16 -36.22 -6.65
C ASP A 123 4.95 -35.93 -7.56
N LYS A 124 4.22 -34.85 -7.29
CA LYS A 124 3.02 -34.47 -8.06
C LYS A 124 3.37 -33.82 -9.41
N VAL A 125 4.44 -33.03 -9.43
CA VAL A 125 4.86 -32.22 -10.60
C VAL A 125 5.92 -32.96 -11.43
N GLY A 126 6.56 -33.99 -10.88
CA GLY A 126 7.60 -34.75 -11.59
C GLY A 126 8.97 -34.05 -11.58
N ILE A 127 9.25 -33.23 -10.57
CA ILE A 127 10.53 -32.54 -10.37
C ILE A 127 11.26 -33.08 -9.14
N THR A 128 12.56 -32.80 -9.00
CA THR A 128 13.29 -33.19 -7.79
C THR A 128 13.01 -32.23 -6.64
N ARG A 129 13.02 -32.74 -5.41
CA ARG A 129 12.86 -31.93 -4.19
C ARG A 129 13.88 -30.78 -4.10
N SER A 130 15.10 -30.97 -4.63
CA SER A 130 16.14 -29.95 -4.61
C SER A 130 15.78 -28.71 -5.43
N VAL A 131 15.01 -28.84 -6.51
CA VAL A 131 14.52 -27.70 -7.30
C VAL A 131 13.64 -26.80 -6.43
N ILE A 132 12.68 -27.38 -5.70
CA ILE A 132 11.79 -26.63 -4.79
C ILE A 132 12.60 -25.94 -3.69
N VAL A 133 13.52 -26.68 -3.04
CA VAL A 133 14.32 -26.15 -1.94
C VAL A 133 15.23 -25.00 -2.42
N ASN A 134 15.83 -25.12 -3.59
CA ASN A 134 16.66 -24.07 -4.17
C ASN A 134 15.85 -22.82 -4.52
N ALA A 135 14.67 -22.99 -5.11
CA ALA A 135 13.78 -21.89 -5.43
C ALA A 135 13.35 -21.12 -4.16
N LEU A 136 12.93 -21.84 -3.11
CA LEU A 136 12.58 -21.24 -1.82
C LEU A 136 13.77 -20.54 -1.18
N ARG A 137 14.97 -21.10 -1.27
CA ARG A 137 16.20 -20.47 -0.75
C ARG A 137 16.53 -19.17 -1.48
N LYS A 138 16.29 -19.07 -2.79
CA LYS A 138 16.48 -17.82 -3.56
C LYS A 138 15.49 -16.73 -3.12
N PHE A 139 14.23 -17.10 -2.90
CA PHE A 139 13.21 -16.16 -2.39
C PHE A 139 13.49 -15.71 -0.95
N GLU A 140 13.95 -16.62 -0.09
CA GLU A 140 14.38 -16.30 1.27
C GLU A 140 15.61 -15.38 1.27
N SER A 141 16.59 -15.65 0.39
CA SER A 141 17.78 -14.80 0.23
C SER A 141 17.44 -13.39 -0.27
N ALA A 142 16.38 -13.25 -1.06
CA ALA A 142 15.87 -11.97 -1.53
C ALA A 142 14.96 -11.25 -0.50
N GLY A 143 14.68 -11.88 0.65
CA GLY A 143 13.82 -11.31 1.70
C GLY A 143 12.34 -11.26 1.32
N VAL A 144 11.92 -12.04 0.32
CA VAL A 144 10.52 -12.09 -0.14
C VAL A 144 9.69 -13.04 0.71
N ILE A 145 10.33 -14.07 1.26
CA ILE A 145 9.74 -15.05 2.17
C ILE A 145 10.65 -15.32 3.36
N GLU A 146 10.09 -15.86 4.43
CA GLU A 146 10.80 -16.53 5.51
C GLU A 146 10.51 -18.02 5.44
N SER A 147 11.54 -18.86 5.59
CA SER A 147 11.37 -20.31 5.65
C SER A 147 11.89 -20.88 6.97
N ARG A 148 11.12 -21.77 7.60
CA ARG A 148 11.53 -22.48 8.81
C ARG A 148 11.35 -23.98 8.65
N SER A 149 12.45 -24.72 8.61
CA SER A 149 12.41 -26.18 8.56
C SER A 149 11.84 -26.76 9.86
N LEU A 150 10.81 -27.59 9.76
CA LEU A 150 10.25 -28.39 10.85
C LEU A 150 10.62 -29.87 10.70
N GLY A 151 11.71 -30.16 9.97
CA GLY A 151 12.19 -31.50 9.70
C GLY A 151 11.19 -32.31 8.87
N MET A 152 10.75 -33.46 9.39
CA MET A 152 9.83 -34.36 8.69
C MET A 152 8.41 -33.80 8.54
N LYS A 153 8.03 -32.81 9.37
CA LYS A 153 6.71 -32.18 9.28
C LYS A 153 6.58 -31.25 8.06
N GLY A 154 7.71 -30.84 7.47
CA GLY A 154 7.76 -29.93 6.32
C GLY A 154 8.51 -28.65 6.65
N THR A 155 8.32 -27.65 5.81
CA THR A 155 8.88 -26.30 5.95
C THR A 155 7.72 -25.34 6.11
N TYR A 156 7.72 -24.56 7.18
CA TYR A 156 6.81 -23.44 7.32
C TYR A 156 7.32 -22.28 6.49
N ILE A 157 6.44 -21.68 5.69
CA ILE A 157 6.75 -20.56 4.81
C ILE A 157 5.83 -19.41 5.20
N LYS A 158 6.41 -18.21 5.27
CA LYS A 158 5.68 -16.96 5.45
C LYS A 158 6.09 -15.97 4.38
N VAL A 159 5.13 -15.37 3.69
CA VAL A 159 5.35 -14.31 2.72
C VAL A 159 5.61 -13.01 3.47
N LEU A 160 6.75 -12.37 3.17
CA LEU A 160 7.14 -11.08 3.75
C LEU A 160 6.74 -9.91 2.86
N ASN A 161 6.68 -10.14 1.53
CA ASN A 161 6.32 -9.13 0.55
C ASN A 161 4.98 -9.46 -0.12
N ASP A 162 4.00 -8.60 0.13
CA ASP A 162 2.62 -8.78 -0.34
C ASP A 162 2.48 -8.76 -1.87
N SER A 163 3.44 -8.17 -2.59
CA SER A 163 3.46 -8.15 -4.05
C SER A 163 3.88 -9.49 -4.67
N LEU A 164 4.34 -10.47 -3.88
CA LEU A 164 4.79 -11.76 -4.42
C LEU A 164 3.66 -12.56 -5.07
N ILE A 165 2.54 -12.73 -4.37
CA ILE A 165 1.44 -13.60 -4.83
C ILE A 165 0.82 -13.00 -6.09
N SER A 166 0.57 -11.69 -6.10
CA SER A 166 0.01 -10.99 -7.26
C SER A 166 0.93 -11.05 -8.49
N GLU A 167 2.25 -10.94 -8.31
CA GLU A 167 3.19 -11.04 -9.42
C GLU A 167 3.33 -12.48 -9.96
N LEU A 168 3.26 -13.49 -9.09
CA LEU A 168 3.22 -14.89 -9.55
C LEU A 168 1.93 -15.18 -10.34
N GLU A 169 0.80 -14.66 -9.89
CA GLU A 169 -0.48 -14.80 -10.63
C GLU A 169 -0.46 -14.07 -11.98
N SER A 170 0.22 -12.92 -12.07
CA SER A 170 0.32 -12.15 -13.31
C SER A 170 1.14 -12.87 -14.38
N LEU A 171 2.22 -13.55 -13.98
CA LEU A 171 3.12 -14.31 -14.87
C LEU A 171 2.52 -15.62 -15.38
N ARG A 172 1.46 -16.12 -14.74
CA ARG A 172 0.78 -17.37 -15.13
C ARG A 172 -0.22 -17.17 -16.28
N LYS A 173 -0.60 -15.93 -16.59
CA LYS A 173 -1.46 -15.57 -17.73
C LYS A 173 -0.68 -15.53 -19.04
#